data_AF-A0A1M7RHL7-F1
#
_entry.id   AF-A0A1M7RHL7-F1
#
_cell.length_a   1.000
_cell.length_b   1.000
_cell.length_c   1.000
_cell.angle_alpha   90.00
_cell.angle_beta   90.00
_cell.angle_gamma   90.00
#
_symmetry.space_group_name_H-M   'P 1'
#
loop_
_entity.id
_entity.type
_entity.pdbx_description
1 polymer ?
#
loop_
_entity_poly.entity_id
_entity_poly.type
_entity_poly.pdbx_seq_one_letter_code
_entity_poly.pdbx_strand_id
1 'polypeptide(L)'
;MNPDIKAQLRVRKLSQLIDDFHEGMIQVPAYHRGFVWDQQQRLGLLDSIKNGYPIGMFIFQYIYSDPHGFKFNSQKKIGTYFVPLRVDNFYYIIDGYQRISTLLSCLINPVRTYLKRDEKEWKVKFNVIYDLQKECFEFSTEEKVLEIYKIPVYKFLDGREFYAFRRQMELSNLSNDKIFNYTRQYENLSARFGECQIPCLEVSGGDITQAIEIFSRINLPAANVTDVWKVSALSLNPERQFSLEEEIDQLRKELAQYHFKGLNKRTVLLCILNALRKEFTIRFNPAQLADLARRDDFVDITRNTLYNIKKAVQFLYDELYVLNYKFLPYDEQLVYITSQLSTRAELLGHERDELKRWFWVTSYSEEFNKSKESKNSPQDARIKISSFPKELAKNTIRERVLILFMFNNTSRLHYLLQSNYRLFFLFTDVENKWRTENIVLVLDHNLQGTCHADVSIYSELFAGNWDLDQYFITSWMKDQYLENHDRDALLNARKYEIMKAEKEFVEELGLIYEVTE
;
A
#
# COMPACT_ATOMS: atom_id res chain seq x y z
N MET A 1 -36.10 -3.34 -9.86
CA MET A 1 -35.48 -3.36 -8.51
C MET A 1 -35.55 -4.79 -8.03
N ASN A 2 -34.51 -5.30 -7.37
CA ASN A 2 -34.61 -6.57 -6.65
C ASN A 2 -35.68 -6.39 -5.56
N PRO A 3 -36.81 -7.13 -5.56
CA PRO A 3 -37.91 -6.92 -4.62
C PRO A 3 -37.52 -7.10 -3.15
N ASP A 4 -36.37 -7.75 -2.90
CA ASP A 4 -35.87 -8.05 -1.56
C ASP A 4 -34.99 -6.95 -0.94
N ILE A 5 -34.64 -5.91 -1.71
CA ILE A 5 -33.83 -4.78 -1.22
C ILE A 5 -34.71 -3.53 -1.14
N LYS A 6 -34.88 -2.99 0.06
CA LYS A 6 -35.59 -1.72 0.28
C LYS A 6 -34.60 -0.67 0.75
N ALA A 7 -34.57 0.47 0.07
CA ALA A 7 -33.75 1.61 0.45
C ALA A 7 -34.65 2.76 0.94
N GLN A 8 -34.33 3.33 2.10
CA GLN A 8 -35.05 4.45 2.68
C GLN A 8 -34.07 5.58 3.00
N LEU A 9 -34.35 6.79 2.50
CA LEU A 9 -33.62 7.99 2.91
C LEU A 9 -34.21 8.52 4.22
N ARG A 10 -33.36 8.73 5.22
CA ARG A 10 -33.69 9.37 6.50
C ARG A 10 -32.73 10.51 6.77
N VAL A 11 -33.16 11.49 7.57
CA VAL A 11 -32.28 12.54 8.08
C VAL A 11 -32.08 12.27 9.56
N ARG A 12 -30.83 12.08 9.99
CA ARG A 12 -30.45 11.88 11.39
C ARG A 12 -29.66 13.08 11.88
N LYS A 13 -29.89 13.51 13.13
CA LYS A 13 -29.01 14.48 13.78
C LYS A 13 -27.68 13.82 14.13
N LEU A 14 -26.62 14.62 14.19
CA LEU A 14 -25.30 14.14 14.63
C LEU A 14 -25.34 13.53 16.03
N SER A 15 -26.12 14.11 16.95
CA SER A 15 -26.34 13.54 18.29
C SER A 15 -26.98 12.15 18.23
N GLN A 16 -27.98 11.96 17.36
CA GLN A 16 -28.63 10.65 17.19
C GLN A 16 -27.65 9.60 16.67
N LEU A 17 -26.76 9.95 15.73
CA LEU A 17 -25.73 9.01 15.27
C LEU A 17 -24.72 8.64 16.37
N ILE A 18 -24.41 9.57 17.28
CA ILE A 18 -23.58 9.30 18.45
C ILE A 18 -24.32 8.34 19.40
N ASP A 19 -25.61 8.59 19.66
CA ASP A 19 -26.45 7.73 20.50
C ASP A 19 -26.59 6.32 19.90
N ASP A 20 -26.82 6.21 18.59
CA ASP A 20 -26.85 4.95 17.86
C ASP A 20 -25.53 4.18 18.03
N PHE A 21 -24.39 4.87 17.95
CA PHE A 21 -23.08 4.26 18.19
C PHE A 21 -22.92 3.79 19.63
N HIS A 22 -23.38 4.58 20.62
CA HIS A 22 -23.42 4.17 22.02
C HIS A 22 -24.22 2.88 22.21
N GLU A 23 -25.35 2.71 21.53
CA GLU A 23 -26.17 1.49 21.63
C GLU A 23 -25.63 0.30 20.83
N GLY A 24 -24.45 0.42 20.20
CA GLY A 24 -23.90 -0.60 19.29
C GLY A 24 -24.70 -0.78 18.01
N MET A 25 -25.63 0.14 17.70
CA MET A 25 -26.45 0.13 16.48
C MET A 25 -25.60 0.39 15.24
N ILE A 26 -24.45 1.07 15.35
CA ILE A 26 -23.57 1.33 14.22
C ILE A 26 -22.34 0.44 14.33
N GLN A 27 -22.15 -0.41 13.32
CA GLN A 27 -21.06 -1.36 13.25
C GLN A 27 -20.29 -1.26 11.93
N VAL A 28 -19.11 -1.85 11.95
CA VAL A 28 -18.22 -1.94 10.80
C VAL A 28 -18.28 -3.36 10.27
N PRO A 29 -18.53 -3.59 8.98
CA PRO A 29 -18.37 -4.91 8.40
C PRO A 29 -16.93 -5.40 8.54
N ALA A 30 -16.74 -6.70 8.73
CA ALA A 30 -15.40 -7.30 8.86
C ALA A 30 -14.49 -7.05 7.63
N TYR A 31 -15.09 -6.74 6.48
CA TYR A 31 -14.40 -6.44 5.24
C TYR A 31 -14.13 -4.94 5.02
N HIS A 32 -14.29 -4.09 6.02
CA HIS A 32 -14.02 -2.66 5.86
C HIS A 32 -12.51 -2.35 5.86
N ARG A 33 -12.09 -1.34 5.09
CA ARG A 33 -10.67 -0.89 5.08
C ARG A 33 -10.32 -0.11 6.35
N GLY A 34 -9.05 -0.10 6.76
CA GLY A 34 -8.61 0.75 7.87
C GLY A 34 -8.93 2.25 7.68
N PHE A 35 -8.72 3.04 8.74
CA PHE A 35 -8.82 4.50 8.65
C PHE A 35 -7.64 5.07 7.85
N VAL A 36 -7.91 5.81 6.77
CA VAL A 36 -6.89 6.30 5.80
C VAL A 36 -6.88 7.81 5.61
N TRP A 37 -7.81 8.54 6.21
CA TRP A 37 -7.81 10.00 6.06
C TRP A 37 -6.57 10.65 6.68
N ASP A 38 -6.09 11.72 6.05
CA ASP A 38 -5.03 12.56 6.59
C ASP A 38 -5.58 13.62 7.56
N GLN A 39 -4.69 14.44 8.11
CA GLN A 39 -5.03 15.51 9.05
C GLN A 39 -5.89 16.61 8.41
N GLN A 40 -5.63 17.00 7.17
CA GLN A 40 -6.37 18.07 6.50
C GLN A 40 -7.81 17.64 6.22
N GLN A 41 -8.03 16.41 5.78
CA GLN A 41 -9.37 15.85 5.55
C GLN A 41 -10.21 15.83 6.83
N ARG A 42 -9.59 15.49 7.99
CA ARG A 42 -10.28 15.50 9.29
C ARG A 42 -10.67 16.90 9.72
N LEU A 43 -9.76 17.88 9.60
CA LEU A 43 -10.05 19.28 9.96
C LEU A 43 -11.10 19.89 9.01
N GLY A 44 -11.00 19.61 7.71
CA GLY A 44 -11.95 20.09 6.70
C GLY A 44 -13.38 19.57 6.94
N LEU A 45 -13.54 18.37 7.48
CA LEU A 45 -14.85 17.85 7.89
C LEU A 45 -15.46 18.69 9.03
N LEU A 46 -14.68 18.98 10.07
CA LEU A 46 -15.14 19.80 11.20
C LEU A 46 -15.42 21.24 10.78
N ASP A 47 -14.58 21.80 9.91
CA ASP A 47 -14.76 23.12 9.33
C ASP A 47 -16.03 23.23 8.48
N SER A 48 -16.35 22.17 7.71
CA SER A 48 -17.62 22.09 6.96
C SER A 48 -18.83 22.18 7.89
N ILE A 49 -18.81 21.48 9.04
CA ILE A 49 -19.90 21.56 10.03
C ILE A 49 -20.00 22.95 10.64
N LYS A 50 -18.85 23.54 11.05
CA LYS A 50 -18.79 24.92 11.55
C LYS A 50 -19.46 25.91 10.59
N ASN A 51 -19.18 25.79 9.30
CA ASN A 51 -19.70 26.70 8.26
C ASN A 51 -21.12 26.33 7.79
N GLY A 52 -21.69 25.23 8.27
CA GLY A 52 -23.02 24.75 7.87
C GLY A 52 -23.05 24.13 6.47
N TYR A 53 -21.92 23.69 5.95
CA TYR A 53 -21.83 23.01 4.66
C TYR A 53 -22.24 21.53 4.77
N PRO A 54 -22.87 20.95 3.74
CA PRO A 54 -23.17 19.53 3.72
C PRO A 54 -21.89 18.69 3.80
N ILE A 55 -21.88 17.70 4.70
CA ILE A 55 -20.76 16.76 4.85
C ILE A 55 -20.94 15.45 4.07
N GLY A 56 -21.82 15.48 3.07
CA GLY A 56 -22.28 14.33 2.29
C GLY A 56 -23.35 13.50 3.00
N MET A 57 -23.54 12.25 2.56
CA MET A 57 -24.50 11.30 3.15
C MET A 57 -23.80 10.07 3.75
N PHE A 58 -24.45 9.41 4.71
CA PHE A 58 -24.07 8.06 5.14
C PHE A 58 -24.91 7.02 4.41
N ILE A 59 -24.33 5.85 4.17
CA ILE A 59 -25.07 4.70 3.65
C ILE A 59 -24.89 3.56 4.62
N PHE A 60 -26.01 3.02 5.08
CA PHE A 60 -26.07 1.96 6.07
C PHE A 60 -26.82 0.76 5.50
N GLN A 61 -26.40 -0.45 5.88
CA GLN A 61 -27.21 -1.65 5.70
C GLN A 61 -27.76 -2.09 7.04
N TYR A 62 -29.07 -2.27 7.13
CA TYR A 62 -29.70 -2.87 8.28
C TYR A 62 -29.48 -4.38 8.30
N ILE A 63 -28.97 -4.88 9.42
CA ILE A 63 -28.68 -6.28 9.69
C ILE A 63 -29.61 -6.76 10.79
N TYR A 64 -30.43 -7.76 10.47
CA TYR A 64 -31.34 -8.38 11.43
C TYR A 64 -30.57 -9.20 12.46
N SER A 65 -29.62 -10.04 12.03
CA SER A 65 -28.77 -10.85 12.90
C SER A 65 -27.45 -11.18 12.22
N ASP A 66 -26.33 -11.05 12.95
CA ASP A 66 -25.02 -11.55 12.56
C ASP A 66 -24.21 -11.98 13.79
N PRO A 67 -24.41 -13.22 14.28
CA PRO A 67 -23.72 -13.72 15.46
C PRO A 67 -22.22 -14.00 15.21
N HIS A 68 -21.76 -14.02 13.95
CA HIS A 68 -20.39 -14.35 13.57
C HIS A 68 -19.56 -13.12 13.17
N GLY A 69 -20.18 -12.07 12.65
CA GLY A 69 -19.52 -10.85 12.20
C GLY A 69 -18.69 -10.16 13.27
N PHE A 70 -19.18 -10.13 14.52
CA PHE A 70 -18.44 -9.53 15.63
C PHE A 70 -17.17 -10.32 16.03
N LYS A 71 -17.14 -11.66 15.81
CA LYS A 71 -15.98 -12.49 16.17
C LYS A 71 -14.76 -12.23 15.28
N PHE A 72 -14.99 -11.88 14.01
CA PHE A 72 -13.97 -11.64 13.00
C PHE A 72 -13.85 -10.19 12.55
N ASN A 73 -14.59 -9.28 13.19
CA ASN A 73 -14.33 -7.87 13.00
C ASN A 73 -12.94 -7.54 13.59
N SER A 74 -11.94 -7.53 12.70
CA SER A 74 -10.57 -7.13 13.02
C SER A 74 -10.54 -5.71 13.59
N GLN A 75 -11.55 -4.89 13.24
CA GLN A 75 -11.74 -3.54 13.69
C GLN A 75 -12.89 -3.45 14.70
N LYS A 76 -12.62 -3.90 15.94
CA LYS A 76 -13.51 -3.70 17.11
C LYS A 76 -13.65 -2.23 17.55
N LYS A 77 -13.32 -1.29 16.68
CA LYS A 77 -13.34 0.17 16.92
C LYS A 77 -13.92 0.91 15.71
N ILE A 78 -14.66 1.98 15.97
CA ILE A 78 -14.94 3.03 14.96
C ILE A 78 -14.15 4.26 15.39
N GLY A 79 -13.22 4.69 14.54
CA GLY A 79 -12.19 5.65 14.93
C GLY A 79 -11.42 5.13 16.15
N THR A 80 -11.53 5.84 17.28
CA THR A 80 -10.77 5.54 18.51
C THR A 80 -11.59 4.82 19.57
N TYR A 81 -12.91 4.70 19.41
CA TYR A 81 -13.77 4.09 20.40
C TYR A 81 -14.08 2.63 20.05
N PHE A 82 -14.05 1.76 21.06
CA PHE A 82 -14.45 0.37 20.91
C PHE A 82 -15.97 0.26 20.70
N VAL A 83 -16.38 -0.52 19.70
CA VAL A 83 -17.81 -0.69 19.37
C VAL A 83 -18.45 -1.59 20.43
N PRO A 84 -19.56 -1.17 21.06
CA PRO A 84 -20.34 -2.04 21.94
C PRO A 84 -20.81 -3.30 21.23
N LEU A 85 -20.78 -4.44 21.91
CA LEU A 85 -21.23 -5.71 21.34
C LEU A 85 -22.74 -5.66 21.12
N ARG A 86 -23.15 -5.93 19.88
CA ARG A 86 -24.54 -6.13 19.50
C ARG A 86 -24.58 -7.13 18.35
N VAL A 87 -25.43 -8.14 18.44
CA VAL A 87 -25.47 -9.27 17.50
C VAL A 87 -26.68 -9.25 16.57
N ASP A 88 -27.65 -8.37 16.87
CA ASP A 88 -28.89 -8.23 16.11
C ASP A 88 -29.31 -6.76 16.02
N ASN A 89 -30.18 -6.48 15.06
CA ASN A 89 -30.85 -5.19 14.88
C ASN A 89 -29.86 -4.01 14.88
N PHE A 90 -28.89 -4.03 13.99
CA PHE A 90 -27.88 -2.97 13.86
C PHE A 90 -27.67 -2.59 12.40
N TYR A 91 -26.83 -1.59 12.17
CA TYR A 91 -26.47 -1.06 10.87
C TYR A 91 -24.99 -1.25 10.59
N TYR A 92 -24.67 -1.87 9.47
CA TYR A 92 -23.32 -1.83 8.91
C TYR A 92 -23.10 -0.55 8.12
N ILE A 93 -21.96 0.10 8.37
CA ILE A 93 -21.49 1.22 7.56
C ILE A 93 -21.09 0.68 6.17
N ILE A 94 -21.88 1.04 5.16
CA ILE A 94 -21.49 0.88 3.76
C ILE A 94 -20.58 2.06 3.39
N ASP A 95 -21.08 3.29 3.44
CA ASP A 95 -20.30 4.48 3.08
C ASP A 95 -20.21 5.51 4.21
N GLY A 96 -19.11 6.26 4.23
CA GLY A 96 -18.85 7.35 5.16
C GLY A 96 -18.08 6.95 6.42
N TYR A 97 -17.48 5.76 6.45
CA TYR A 97 -16.68 5.28 7.59
C TYR A 97 -15.63 6.28 8.08
N GLN A 98 -14.89 6.92 7.16
CA GLN A 98 -13.84 7.89 7.53
C GLN A 98 -14.43 9.14 8.21
N ARG A 99 -15.62 9.58 7.74
CA ARG A 99 -16.36 10.72 8.31
C ARG A 99 -16.88 10.37 9.70
N ILE A 100 -17.62 9.28 9.85
CA ILE A 100 -18.18 8.89 11.16
C ILE A 100 -17.08 8.56 12.17
N SER A 101 -15.98 7.92 11.76
CA SER A 101 -14.81 7.68 12.62
C SER A 101 -14.20 8.97 13.17
N THR A 102 -14.10 10.00 12.32
CA THR A 102 -13.60 11.33 12.72
C THR A 102 -14.56 12.00 13.68
N LEU A 103 -15.86 12.00 13.36
CA LEU A 103 -16.88 12.63 14.20
C LEU A 103 -16.94 11.98 15.59
N LEU A 104 -17.05 10.66 15.67
CA LEU A 104 -17.11 9.95 16.94
C LEU A 104 -15.83 10.18 17.77
N SER A 105 -14.65 10.13 17.15
CA SER A 105 -13.37 10.30 17.86
C SER A 105 -13.15 11.73 18.36
N CYS A 106 -13.61 12.74 17.63
CA CYS A 106 -13.41 14.15 17.99
C CYS A 106 -14.51 14.70 18.91
N LEU A 107 -15.73 14.16 18.85
CA LEU A 107 -16.91 14.77 19.46
C LEU A 107 -17.45 14.05 20.70
N ILE A 108 -17.21 12.75 20.86
CA ILE A 108 -17.62 12.04 22.08
C ILE A 108 -16.78 12.56 23.25
N ASN A 109 -17.46 13.05 24.29
CA ASN A 109 -16.80 13.52 25.51
C ASN A 109 -16.25 12.33 26.31
N PRO A 110 -14.91 12.18 26.44
CA PRO A 110 -14.29 11.02 27.09
C PRO A 110 -14.59 10.93 28.59
N VAL A 111 -14.97 12.04 29.23
CA VAL A 111 -15.29 12.07 30.68
C VAL A 111 -16.71 11.59 30.96
N ARG A 112 -17.58 11.58 29.94
CA ARG A 112 -19.03 11.31 30.09
C ARG A 112 -19.53 10.10 29.33
N THR A 113 -18.61 9.35 28.76
CA THR A 113 -18.91 8.13 28.02
C THR A 113 -18.46 6.91 28.83
N TYR A 114 -19.20 5.83 28.72
CA TYR A 114 -18.75 4.51 29.19
C TYR A 114 -17.94 3.77 28.12
N LEU A 115 -17.87 4.31 26.90
CA LEU A 115 -17.14 3.70 25.80
C LEU A 115 -15.65 3.75 26.07
N LYS A 116 -14.98 2.59 25.94
CA LYS A 116 -13.52 2.53 26.00
C LYS A 116 -12.95 3.24 24.77
N ARG A 117 -11.93 4.07 24.99
CA ARG A 117 -11.16 4.75 23.94
C ARG A 117 -9.73 4.25 23.87
N ASP A 118 -9.22 4.08 22.65
CA ASP A 118 -7.79 3.93 22.39
C ASP A 118 -7.11 5.29 22.52
N GLU A 119 -6.62 5.60 23.72
CA GLU A 119 -5.98 6.88 24.03
C GLU A 119 -4.76 7.15 23.15
N LYS A 120 -3.95 6.13 22.84
CA LYS A 120 -2.74 6.29 22.03
C LYS A 120 -3.09 6.72 20.61
N GLU A 121 -4.07 6.04 20.00
CA GLU A 121 -4.51 6.40 18.65
C GLU A 121 -5.22 7.76 18.64
N TRP A 122 -6.04 8.05 19.64
CA TRP A 122 -6.74 9.32 19.76
C TRP A 122 -5.78 10.50 19.86
N LYS A 123 -4.77 10.42 20.74
CA LYS A 123 -3.74 11.45 20.90
C LYS A 123 -3.05 11.77 19.59
N VAL A 124 -2.65 10.74 18.84
CA VAL A 124 -1.90 10.90 17.59
C VAL A 124 -2.77 11.39 16.43
N LYS A 125 -4.02 10.96 16.34
CA LYS A 125 -4.84 11.14 15.12
C LYS A 125 -6.08 12.02 15.27
N PHE A 126 -6.61 12.21 16.48
CA PHE A 126 -7.95 12.80 16.70
C PHE A 126 -8.03 13.82 17.85
N ASN A 127 -6.92 14.16 18.51
CA ASN A 127 -6.88 15.21 19.53
C ASN A 127 -6.98 16.62 18.90
N VAL A 128 -8.20 17.03 18.57
CA VAL A 128 -8.50 18.30 17.90
C VAL A 128 -9.05 19.32 18.90
N ILE A 129 -8.55 20.54 18.79
CA ILE A 129 -9.02 21.74 19.50
C ILE A 129 -9.51 22.77 18.49
N TYR A 130 -10.38 23.67 18.92
CA TYR A 130 -10.77 24.87 18.19
C TYR A 130 -10.15 26.09 18.86
N ASP A 131 -9.41 26.88 18.10
CA ASP A 131 -8.83 28.16 18.55
C ASP A 131 -9.84 29.27 18.26
N LEU A 132 -10.48 29.82 19.30
CA LEU A 132 -11.46 30.91 19.19
C LEU A 132 -10.82 32.24 18.74
N GLN A 133 -9.49 32.39 18.87
CA GLN A 133 -8.80 33.59 18.41
C GLN A 133 -8.48 33.53 16.92
N LYS A 134 -8.02 32.37 16.43
CA LYS A 134 -7.74 32.15 14.99
C LYS A 134 -8.96 31.71 14.18
N GLU A 135 -10.02 31.30 14.88
CA GLU A 135 -11.23 30.73 14.33
C GLU A 135 -10.97 29.48 13.46
N CYS A 136 -10.08 28.59 13.90
CA CYS A 136 -9.76 27.38 13.15
C CYS A 136 -9.61 26.13 14.04
N PHE A 137 -9.77 24.96 13.43
CA PHE A 137 -9.46 23.69 14.07
C PHE A 137 -7.97 23.37 13.91
N GLU A 138 -7.31 22.96 14.99
CA GLU A 138 -5.92 22.52 14.99
C GLU A 138 -5.75 21.27 15.87
N PHE A 139 -4.68 20.50 15.60
CA PHE A 139 -4.33 19.37 16.45
C PHE A 139 -3.56 19.87 17.67
N SER A 140 -3.95 19.41 18.86
CA SER A 140 -3.30 19.78 20.10
C SER A 140 -1.99 19.01 20.29
N THR A 141 -0.92 19.73 20.62
CA THR A 141 0.36 19.16 21.06
C THR A 141 0.37 19.05 22.58
N GLU A 142 0.79 17.89 23.12
CA GLU A 142 0.60 17.51 24.53
C GLU A 142 1.37 18.36 25.56
N GLU A 143 2.31 19.21 25.13
CA GLU A 143 3.30 19.83 26.02
C GLU A 143 2.86 21.15 26.69
N LYS A 144 1.66 21.67 26.39
CA LYS A 144 1.21 22.96 26.92
C LYS A 144 -0.18 22.88 27.54
N VAL A 145 -0.32 23.53 28.70
CA VAL A 145 -1.63 23.91 29.24
C VAL A 145 -2.34 24.72 28.16
N LEU A 146 -3.50 24.24 27.70
CA LEU A 146 -4.28 24.92 26.68
C LEU A 146 -4.66 26.32 27.17
N GLU A 147 -4.50 27.33 26.30
CA GLU A 147 -5.03 28.65 26.59
C GLU A 147 -6.56 28.59 26.72
N ILE A 148 -7.15 29.47 27.52
CA ILE A 148 -8.60 29.44 27.81
C ILE A 148 -9.49 29.56 26.55
N TYR A 149 -8.97 30.16 25.48
CA TYR A 149 -9.66 30.32 24.20
C TYR A 149 -9.45 29.13 23.23
N LYS A 150 -8.68 28.12 23.64
CA LYS A 150 -8.48 26.88 22.88
C LYS A 150 -9.30 25.74 23.49
N ILE A 151 -10.33 25.34 22.75
CA ILE A 151 -11.38 24.47 23.28
C ILE A 151 -11.29 23.09 22.62
N PRO A 152 -11.15 22.01 23.40
CA PRO A 152 -11.29 20.65 22.87
C PRO A 152 -12.65 20.44 22.19
N VAL A 153 -12.63 19.90 20.97
CA VAL A 153 -13.83 19.87 20.11
C VAL A 153 -15.00 19.09 20.73
N TYR A 154 -14.73 18.05 21.51
CA TYR A 154 -15.77 17.27 22.20
C TYR A 154 -16.60 18.08 23.20
N LYS A 155 -16.18 19.28 23.60
CA LYS A 155 -16.93 20.14 24.51
C LYS A 155 -18.13 20.84 23.84
N PHE A 156 -18.10 21.04 22.52
CA PHE A 156 -19.15 21.78 21.82
C PHE A 156 -20.51 21.05 21.75
N LEU A 157 -20.53 19.73 21.94
CA LEU A 157 -21.79 18.96 22.04
C LEU A 157 -22.32 18.85 23.47
N ASP A 158 -21.62 19.41 24.45
CA ASP A 158 -21.95 19.26 25.87
C ASP A 158 -22.33 20.60 26.48
N GLY A 159 -23.64 20.82 26.64
CA GLY A 159 -24.17 22.06 27.21
C GLY A 159 -23.64 22.39 28.62
N ARG A 160 -23.21 21.39 29.41
CA ARG A 160 -22.59 21.65 30.73
C ARG A 160 -21.16 22.18 30.60
N GLU A 161 -20.43 21.77 29.56
CA GLU A 161 -19.10 22.33 29.27
C GLU A 161 -19.18 23.79 28.85
N PHE A 162 -20.27 24.21 28.19
CA PHE A 162 -20.49 25.64 27.91
C PHE A 162 -20.58 26.48 29.18
N TYR A 163 -21.35 26.04 30.19
CA TYR A 163 -21.43 26.75 31.47
C TYR A 163 -20.08 26.81 32.19
N ALA A 164 -19.33 25.71 32.17
CA ALA A 164 -17.99 25.66 32.75
C ALA A 164 -17.03 26.63 32.03
N PHE A 165 -17.06 26.64 30.70
CA PHE A 165 -16.28 27.56 29.86
C PHE A 165 -16.62 29.03 30.17
N ARG A 166 -17.91 29.38 30.19
CA ARG A 166 -18.36 30.75 30.50
C ARG A 166 -17.86 31.20 31.87
N ARG A 167 -17.98 30.36 32.90
CA ARG A 167 -17.49 30.67 34.25
C ARG A 167 -15.97 30.88 34.27
N GLN A 168 -15.21 30.05 33.54
CA GLN A 168 -13.75 30.24 33.43
C GLN A 168 -13.42 31.56 32.74
N MET A 169 -14.16 31.93 31.71
CA MET A 169 -13.97 33.18 30.96
C MET A 169 -14.25 34.41 31.82
N GLU A 170 -15.32 34.38 32.61
CA GLU A 170 -15.68 35.45 33.57
C GLU A 170 -14.61 35.65 34.67
N LEU A 171 -13.89 34.58 35.04
CA LEU A 171 -12.79 34.64 36.02
C LEU A 171 -11.42 34.97 35.39
N SER A 172 -11.36 35.14 34.07
CA SER A 172 -10.11 35.41 33.35
C SER A 172 -9.76 36.90 33.33
N ASN A 173 -8.48 37.23 33.12
CA ASN A 173 -8.01 38.62 32.98
C ASN A 173 -8.25 39.20 31.57
N LEU A 174 -9.18 38.65 30.79
CA LEU A 174 -9.50 39.13 29.44
C LEU A 174 -10.45 40.34 29.49
N SER A 175 -10.47 41.15 28.43
CA SER A 175 -11.43 42.24 28.32
C SER A 175 -12.86 41.72 28.12
N ASN A 176 -13.85 42.48 28.59
CA ASN A 176 -15.27 42.14 28.44
C ASN A 176 -15.66 41.87 26.97
N ASP A 177 -15.11 42.63 26.02
CA ASP A 177 -15.36 42.42 24.59
C ASP A 177 -14.84 41.07 24.09
N LYS A 178 -13.64 40.65 24.53
CA LYS A 178 -13.09 39.33 24.19
C LYS A 178 -13.92 38.21 24.80
N ILE A 179 -14.31 38.36 26.07
CA ILE A 179 -15.17 37.39 26.76
C ILE A 179 -16.50 37.23 26.02
N PHE A 180 -17.14 38.35 25.65
CA PHE A 180 -18.39 38.35 24.91
C PHE A 180 -18.24 37.66 23.54
N ASN A 181 -17.22 38.04 22.76
CA ASN A 181 -16.99 37.48 21.42
C ASN A 181 -16.70 35.98 21.47
N TYR A 182 -15.81 35.53 22.35
CA TYR A 182 -15.47 34.11 22.50
C TYR A 182 -16.65 33.27 23.01
N THR A 183 -17.46 33.82 23.94
CA THR A 183 -18.69 33.15 24.41
C THR A 183 -19.68 32.97 23.26
N ARG A 184 -19.90 34.02 22.47
CA ARG A 184 -20.80 33.97 21.31
C ARG A 184 -20.30 33.01 20.22
N GLN A 185 -19.00 32.98 19.96
CA GLN A 185 -18.41 32.02 19.03
C GLN A 185 -18.61 30.57 19.50
N TYR A 186 -18.39 30.29 20.79
CA TYR A 186 -18.64 28.96 21.37
C TYR A 186 -20.10 28.55 21.21
N GLU A 187 -21.03 29.45 21.54
CA GLU A 187 -22.47 29.21 21.43
C GLU A 187 -22.88 28.90 19.99
N ASN A 188 -22.41 29.71 19.03
CA ASN A 188 -22.66 29.48 17.60
C ASN A 188 -22.12 28.12 17.13
N LEU A 189 -20.90 27.75 17.53
CA LEU A 189 -20.34 26.44 17.18
C LEU A 189 -21.15 25.30 17.79
N SER A 190 -21.53 25.43 19.06
CA SER A 190 -22.33 24.41 19.76
C SER A 190 -23.68 24.20 19.07
N ALA A 191 -24.33 25.29 18.63
CA ALA A 191 -25.55 25.21 17.82
C ALA A 191 -25.30 24.50 16.48
N ARG A 192 -24.24 24.86 15.74
CA ARG A 192 -23.89 24.22 14.46
C ARG A 192 -23.67 22.73 14.58
N PHE A 193 -22.95 22.27 15.60
CA PHE A 193 -22.72 20.85 15.85
C PHE A 193 -24.00 20.14 16.34
N GLY A 194 -24.76 20.76 17.25
CA GLY A 194 -25.98 20.18 17.83
C GLY A 194 -27.14 20.07 16.83
N GLU A 195 -27.23 21.00 15.88
CA GLU A 195 -28.27 21.03 14.83
C GLU A 195 -27.83 20.34 13.55
N CYS A 196 -26.60 19.83 13.47
CA CYS A 196 -26.08 19.16 12.28
C CYS A 196 -26.96 17.97 11.89
N GLN A 197 -27.59 18.07 10.73
CA GLN A 197 -28.45 17.04 10.14
C GLN A 197 -27.75 16.38 8.96
N ILE A 198 -27.77 15.05 8.94
CA ILE A 198 -27.01 14.25 7.99
C ILE A 198 -27.95 13.29 7.27
N PRO A 199 -28.04 13.36 5.92
CA PRO A 199 -28.77 12.38 5.14
C PRO A 199 -28.16 10.98 5.30
N CYS A 200 -29.00 10.00 5.59
CA CYS A 200 -28.64 8.60 5.78
C CYS A 200 -29.51 7.73 4.86
N LEU A 201 -28.89 7.03 3.93
CA LEU A 201 -29.55 6.01 3.12
C LEU A 201 -29.47 4.67 3.84
N GLU A 202 -30.61 4.18 4.31
CA GLU A 202 -30.74 2.91 5.01
C GLU A 202 -31.24 1.84 4.04
N VAL A 203 -30.40 0.86 3.77
CA VAL A 203 -30.72 -0.29 2.93
C VAL A 203 -31.08 -1.46 3.84
N SER A 204 -32.25 -2.03 3.66
CA SER A 204 -32.72 -3.22 4.36
C SER A 204 -32.93 -4.36 3.37
N GLY A 205 -32.66 -5.58 3.84
CA GLY A 205 -32.68 -6.77 3.00
C GLY A 205 -31.38 -6.98 2.23
N GLY A 206 -31.30 -8.15 1.61
CA GLY A 206 -30.07 -8.63 0.97
C GLY A 206 -29.07 -9.25 1.95
N ASP A 207 -28.21 -10.09 1.39
CA ASP A 207 -27.09 -10.70 2.11
C ASP A 207 -25.84 -9.79 2.08
N ILE A 208 -24.78 -10.25 2.72
CA ILE A 208 -23.47 -9.56 2.76
C ILE A 208 -22.90 -9.32 1.36
N THR A 209 -23.19 -10.22 0.40
CA THR A 209 -22.82 -10.08 -1.01
C THR A 209 -23.43 -8.83 -1.61
N GLN A 210 -24.74 -8.66 -1.44
CA GLN A 210 -25.45 -7.51 -1.99
C GLN A 210 -24.95 -6.21 -1.38
N ALA A 211 -24.57 -6.23 -0.10
CA ALA A 211 -23.92 -5.11 0.58
C ALA A 211 -22.58 -4.71 -0.07
N ILE A 212 -21.72 -5.69 -0.33
CA ILE A 212 -20.40 -5.51 -0.98
C ILE A 212 -20.59 -4.97 -2.40
N GLU A 213 -21.60 -5.44 -3.13
CA GLU A 213 -21.92 -4.97 -4.47
C GLU A 213 -22.46 -3.54 -4.47
N ILE A 214 -23.36 -3.20 -3.54
CA ILE A 214 -23.86 -1.84 -3.34
C ILE A 214 -22.69 -0.90 -3.02
N PHE A 215 -21.83 -1.28 -2.05
CA PHE A 215 -20.64 -0.52 -1.71
C PHE A 215 -19.74 -0.29 -2.92
N SER A 216 -19.48 -1.36 -3.67
CA SER A 216 -18.63 -1.33 -4.85
C SER A 216 -19.17 -0.37 -5.90
N ARG A 217 -20.49 -0.39 -6.15
CA ARG A 217 -21.13 0.45 -7.17
C ARG A 217 -21.19 1.91 -6.78
N ILE A 218 -21.49 2.21 -5.53
CA ILE A 218 -21.60 3.60 -5.06
C ILE A 218 -20.24 4.29 -5.07
N ASN A 219 -19.17 3.54 -4.76
CA ASN A 219 -17.81 4.06 -4.71
C ASN A 219 -17.04 3.93 -6.03
N LEU A 220 -17.70 3.56 -7.15
CA LEU A 220 -17.08 3.41 -8.48
C LEU A 220 -16.32 4.66 -8.97
N PRO A 221 -16.78 5.91 -8.77
CA PRO A 221 -16.04 7.10 -9.21
C PRO A 221 -14.79 7.39 -8.36
N ALA A 222 -14.69 6.81 -7.15
CA ALA A 222 -13.71 7.17 -6.14
C ALA A 222 -12.57 6.15 -6.01
N ALA A 223 -12.12 5.51 -7.10
CA ALA A 223 -10.84 4.79 -7.32
C ALA A 223 -10.28 3.84 -6.22
N ASN A 224 -10.99 3.58 -5.12
CA ASN A 224 -10.40 3.07 -3.88
C ASN A 224 -10.88 1.68 -3.48
N VAL A 225 -11.85 1.12 -4.19
CA VAL A 225 -12.34 -0.25 -3.95
C VAL A 225 -11.58 -1.20 -4.87
N THR A 226 -10.52 -1.83 -4.33
CA THR A 226 -9.67 -2.73 -5.11
C THR A 226 -10.33 -4.11 -5.29
N ASP A 227 -9.97 -4.83 -6.36
CA ASP A 227 -10.41 -6.22 -6.57
C ASP A 227 -10.04 -7.13 -5.38
N VAL A 228 -8.88 -6.87 -4.76
CA VAL A 228 -8.41 -7.56 -3.54
C VAL A 228 -9.39 -7.36 -2.39
N TRP A 229 -9.85 -6.13 -2.19
CA TRP A 229 -10.85 -5.83 -1.15
C TRP A 229 -12.14 -6.61 -1.39
N LYS A 230 -12.65 -6.65 -2.63
CA LYS A 230 -13.90 -7.35 -2.96
C LYS A 230 -13.79 -8.85 -2.70
N VAL A 231 -12.71 -9.46 -3.18
CA VAL A 231 -12.48 -10.90 -2.99
C VAL A 231 -12.27 -11.21 -1.51
N SER A 232 -11.53 -10.38 -0.77
CA SER A 232 -11.34 -10.54 0.67
C SER A 232 -12.68 -10.48 1.42
N ALA A 233 -13.56 -9.55 1.03
CA ALA A 233 -14.88 -9.41 1.61
C ALA A 233 -15.78 -10.64 1.38
N LEU A 234 -15.77 -11.16 0.16
CA LEU A 234 -16.62 -12.28 -0.26
C LEU A 234 -16.11 -13.65 0.19
N SER A 235 -14.80 -13.78 0.44
CA SER A 235 -14.16 -15.03 0.85
C SER A 235 -13.96 -15.16 2.36
N LEU A 236 -14.39 -14.17 3.15
CA LEU A 236 -14.29 -14.20 4.60
C LEU A 236 -14.98 -15.45 5.16
N ASN A 237 -14.23 -16.31 5.85
CA ASN A 237 -14.74 -17.56 6.40
C ASN A 237 -14.41 -17.67 7.90
N PRO A 238 -15.34 -17.27 8.78
CA PRO A 238 -15.22 -17.35 10.23
C PRO A 238 -14.93 -18.76 10.77
N GLU A 239 -15.59 -19.79 10.23
CA GLU A 239 -15.47 -21.16 10.73
C GLU A 239 -14.06 -21.71 10.51
N ARG A 240 -13.42 -21.28 9.42
CA ARG A 240 -12.07 -21.68 9.02
C ARG A 240 -10.97 -20.70 9.45
N GLN A 241 -11.32 -19.69 10.25
CA GLN A 241 -10.43 -18.59 10.67
C GLN A 241 -9.67 -17.97 9.50
N PHE A 242 -10.40 -17.61 8.44
CA PHE A 242 -9.80 -17.15 7.19
C PHE A 242 -10.23 -15.73 6.83
N SER A 243 -9.23 -14.88 6.61
CA SER A 243 -9.34 -13.54 6.03
C SER A 243 -8.22 -13.38 5.00
N LEU A 244 -8.58 -13.16 3.73
CA LEU A 244 -7.60 -13.04 2.65
C LEU A 244 -6.63 -11.88 2.90
N GLU A 245 -7.10 -10.76 3.44
CA GLU A 245 -6.24 -9.62 3.73
C GLU A 245 -5.17 -9.94 4.79
N GLU A 246 -5.56 -10.64 5.86
CA GLU A 246 -4.63 -11.05 6.92
C GLU A 246 -3.61 -12.08 6.41
N GLU A 247 -4.05 -13.05 5.61
CA GLU A 247 -3.20 -14.08 4.99
C GLU A 247 -2.18 -13.43 4.02
N ILE A 248 -2.59 -12.45 3.21
CA ILE A 248 -1.68 -11.70 2.32
C ILE A 248 -0.69 -10.86 3.14
N ASP A 249 -1.12 -10.17 4.18
CA ASP A 249 -0.23 -9.34 4.99
C ASP A 249 0.75 -10.20 5.81
N GLN A 250 0.35 -11.40 6.21
CA GLN A 250 1.23 -12.39 6.82
C GLN A 250 2.27 -12.91 5.81
N LEU A 251 1.86 -13.30 4.60
CA LEU A 251 2.77 -13.68 3.52
C LEU A 251 3.82 -12.58 3.27
N ARG A 252 3.40 -11.31 3.16
CA ARG A 252 4.32 -10.18 2.92
C ARG A 252 5.33 -9.99 4.05
N LYS A 253 4.97 -10.28 5.30
CA LYS A 253 5.93 -10.27 6.42
C LYS A 253 6.94 -11.40 6.26
N GLU A 254 6.51 -12.60 5.89
CA GLU A 254 7.41 -13.73 5.66
C GLU A 254 8.36 -13.49 4.48
N LEU A 255 7.89 -12.84 3.42
CA LEU A 255 8.68 -12.48 2.25
C LEU A 255 9.68 -11.33 2.52
N ALA A 256 9.65 -10.71 3.69
CA ALA A 256 10.58 -9.64 4.05
C ALA A 256 12.05 -10.11 4.06
N GLN A 257 12.30 -11.38 4.39
CA GLN A 257 13.64 -11.98 4.37
C GLN A 257 14.29 -11.99 2.97
N TYR A 258 13.47 -11.99 1.91
CA TYR A 258 13.92 -11.90 0.52
C TYR A 258 13.86 -10.47 -0.02
N HIS A 259 13.52 -9.48 0.82
CA HIS A 259 13.19 -8.11 0.43
C HIS A 259 11.96 -7.98 -0.49
N PHE A 260 10.99 -8.88 -0.35
CA PHE A 260 9.72 -8.89 -1.10
C PHE A 260 8.51 -8.41 -0.28
N LYS A 261 8.72 -7.77 0.88
CA LYS A 261 7.62 -7.18 1.69
C LYS A 261 6.75 -6.20 0.90
N GLY A 262 7.33 -5.54 -0.11
CA GLY A 262 6.66 -4.62 -1.02
C GLY A 262 5.72 -5.27 -2.04
N LEU A 263 5.63 -6.60 -2.10
CA LEU A 263 4.83 -7.32 -3.09
C LEU A 263 3.39 -6.81 -3.14
N ASN A 264 2.94 -6.49 -4.35
CA ASN A 264 1.60 -5.95 -4.59
C ASN A 264 0.52 -6.98 -4.23
N LYS A 265 -0.47 -6.58 -3.41
CA LYS A 265 -1.59 -7.45 -3.02
C LYS A 265 -2.37 -7.95 -4.25
N ARG A 266 -2.44 -7.16 -5.33
CA ARG A 266 -3.07 -7.56 -6.60
C ARG A 266 -2.36 -8.75 -7.23
N THR A 267 -1.03 -8.79 -7.19
CA THR A 267 -0.22 -9.87 -7.76
C THR A 267 -0.45 -11.18 -7.02
N VAL A 268 -0.57 -11.13 -5.69
CA VAL A 268 -0.96 -12.29 -4.88
C VAL A 268 -2.36 -12.78 -5.26
N LEU A 269 -3.32 -11.87 -5.42
CA LEU A 269 -4.66 -12.22 -5.88
C LEU A 269 -4.62 -12.89 -7.27
N LEU A 270 -3.82 -12.36 -8.22
CA LEU A 270 -3.67 -12.97 -9.54
C LEU A 270 -3.16 -14.41 -9.42
N CYS A 271 -2.15 -14.70 -8.60
CA CYS A 271 -1.68 -16.06 -8.35
C CYS A 271 -2.83 -16.98 -7.88
N ILE A 272 -3.64 -16.54 -6.92
CA ILE A 272 -4.76 -17.32 -6.37
C ILE A 272 -5.80 -17.61 -7.45
N LEU A 273 -6.18 -16.60 -8.23
CA LEU A 273 -7.18 -16.76 -9.30
C LEU A 273 -6.69 -17.69 -10.42
N ASN A 274 -5.41 -17.63 -10.77
CA ASN A 274 -4.78 -18.54 -11.73
C ASN A 274 -4.80 -19.99 -11.21
N ALA A 275 -4.48 -20.20 -9.94
CA ALA A 275 -4.54 -21.52 -9.31
C ALA A 275 -5.97 -22.08 -9.27
N LEU A 276 -6.96 -21.25 -8.96
CA LEU A 276 -8.38 -21.63 -8.96
C LEU A 276 -8.88 -22.07 -10.34
N ARG A 277 -8.45 -21.39 -11.40
CA ARG A 277 -8.86 -21.68 -12.77
C ARG A 277 -8.01 -22.76 -13.45
N LYS A 278 -6.84 -23.07 -12.90
CA LYS A 278 -5.83 -23.94 -13.53
C LYS A 278 -5.43 -23.45 -14.93
N GLU A 279 -5.46 -22.14 -15.15
CA GLU A 279 -5.21 -21.49 -16.43
C GLU A 279 -4.43 -20.20 -16.18
N PHE A 280 -3.40 -19.95 -16.99
CA PHE A 280 -2.60 -18.73 -16.89
C PHE A 280 -3.32 -17.54 -17.56
N THR A 281 -3.69 -16.53 -16.78
CA THR A 281 -4.22 -15.25 -17.25
C THR A 281 -3.82 -14.10 -16.34
N ILE A 282 -3.52 -12.96 -16.96
CA ILE A 282 -3.22 -11.70 -16.28
C ILE A 282 -4.41 -10.73 -16.29
N ARG A 283 -5.52 -11.12 -16.93
CA ARG A 283 -6.76 -10.34 -17.02
C ARG A 283 -7.91 -11.11 -16.38
N PHE A 284 -8.66 -10.40 -15.55
CA PHE A 284 -9.84 -10.93 -14.89
C PHE A 284 -11.01 -9.98 -15.05
N ASN A 285 -12.18 -10.56 -15.35
CA ASN A 285 -13.43 -9.83 -15.31
C ASN A 285 -13.88 -9.72 -13.84
N PRO A 286 -14.14 -8.51 -13.31
CA PRO A 286 -14.64 -8.33 -11.94
C PRO A 286 -15.87 -9.16 -11.60
N ALA A 287 -16.73 -9.46 -12.59
CA ALA A 287 -17.91 -10.30 -12.37
C ALA A 287 -17.56 -11.74 -11.94
N GLN A 288 -16.46 -12.30 -12.46
CA GLN A 288 -16.02 -13.66 -12.13
C GLN A 288 -15.36 -13.77 -10.75
N LEU A 289 -14.89 -12.65 -10.19
CA LEU A 289 -14.20 -12.64 -8.90
C LEU A 289 -15.12 -13.07 -7.76
N ALA A 290 -16.40 -12.69 -7.83
CA ALA A 290 -17.36 -13.03 -6.79
C ALA A 290 -17.66 -14.53 -6.75
N ASP A 291 -17.83 -15.16 -7.91
CA ASP A 291 -18.08 -16.60 -8.02
C ASP A 291 -16.86 -17.40 -7.56
N LEU A 292 -15.65 -16.95 -7.92
CA LEU A 292 -14.41 -17.59 -7.48
C LEU A 292 -14.21 -17.49 -5.97
N ALA A 293 -14.48 -16.33 -5.36
CA ALA A 293 -14.31 -16.09 -3.93
C ALA A 293 -15.22 -16.98 -3.06
N ARG A 294 -16.35 -17.46 -3.59
CA ARG A 294 -17.33 -18.28 -2.86
C ARG A 294 -17.13 -19.79 -3.02
N ARG A 295 -16.17 -20.25 -3.81
CA ARG A 295 -15.94 -21.68 -3.95
C ARG A 295 -15.53 -22.30 -2.62
N ASP A 296 -16.03 -23.50 -2.33
CA ASP A 296 -15.71 -24.21 -1.08
C ASP A 296 -14.21 -24.48 -0.92
N ASP A 297 -13.50 -24.67 -2.04
CA ASP A 297 -12.06 -24.92 -2.09
C ASP A 297 -11.20 -23.64 -2.11
N PHE A 298 -11.82 -22.44 -2.06
CA PHE A 298 -11.11 -21.16 -2.15
C PHE A 298 -10.06 -20.99 -1.06
N VAL A 299 -10.41 -21.32 0.19
CA VAL A 299 -9.53 -21.18 1.35
C VAL A 299 -8.30 -22.10 1.22
N ASP A 300 -8.52 -23.36 0.83
CA ASP A 300 -7.45 -24.35 0.67
C ASP A 300 -6.51 -23.99 -0.47
N ILE A 301 -7.08 -23.62 -1.63
CA ILE A 301 -6.30 -23.20 -2.79
C ILE A 301 -5.53 -21.91 -2.48
N THR A 302 -6.13 -20.97 -1.75
CA THR A 302 -5.43 -19.75 -1.32
C THR A 302 -4.22 -20.09 -0.48
N ARG A 303 -4.37 -20.84 0.62
CA ARG A 303 -3.25 -21.19 1.51
C ARG A 303 -2.14 -21.96 0.77
N ASN A 304 -2.51 -22.92 -0.08
CA ASN A 304 -1.55 -23.63 -0.92
C ASN A 304 -0.83 -22.67 -1.90
N THR A 305 -1.57 -21.73 -2.48
CA THR A 305 -0.98 -20.73 -3.38
C THR A 305 -0.01 -19.80 -2.65
N LEU A 306 -0.33 -19.34 -1.45
CA LEU A 306 0.59 -18.50 -0.65
C LEU A 306 1.90 -19.23 -0.36
N TYR A 307 1.81 -20.53 -0.04
CA TYR A 307 2.99 -21.39 0.08
C TYR A 307 3.80 -21.48 -1.22
N ASN A 308 3.13 -21.64 -2.37
CA ASN A 308 3.79 -21.67 -3.68
C ASN A 308 4.40 -20.32 -4.09
N ILE A 309 3.79 -19.19 -3.70
CA ILE A 309 4.39 -17.85 -3.90
C ILE A 309 5.69 -17.75 -3.12
N LYS A 310 5.76 -18.27 -1.90
CA LYS A 310 7.00 -18.30 -1.11
C LYS A 310 8.10 -19.09 -1.82
N LYS A 311 7.77 -20.27 -2.36
CA LYS A 311 8.69 -21.05 -3.20
C LYS A 311 9.13 -20.29 -4.47
N ALA A 312 8.20 -19.60 -5.13
CA ALA A 312 8.50 -18.81 -6.33
C ALA A 312 9.42 -17.63 -6.03
N VAL A 313 9.20 -16.91 -4.93
CA VAL A 313 10.09 -15.83 -4.48
C VAL A 313 11.45 -16.38 -4.08
N GLN A 314 11.49 -17.53 -3.39
CA GLN A 314 12.74 -18.19 -3.07
C GLN A 314 13.51 -18.58 -4.34
N PHE A 315 12.85 -19.15 -5.35
CA PHE A 315 13.46 -19.46 -6.64
C PHE A 315 14.01 -18.18 -7.32
N LEU A 316 13.23 -17.10 -7.36
CA LEU A 316 13.67 -15.81 -7.90
C LEU A 316 14.91 -15.27 -7.16
N TYR A 317 14.98 -15.49 -5.85
CA TYR A 317 16.07 -15.01 -5.00
C TYR A 317 17.34 -15.88 -5.13
N ASP A 318 17.21 -17.20 -4.98
CA ASP A 318 18.32 -18.14 -4.92
C ASP A 318 18.90 -18.45 -6.30
N GLU A 319 18.06 -18.50 -7.34
CA GLU A 319 18.43 -19.05 -8.66
C GLU A 319 18.55 -17.99 -9.76
N LEU A 320 17.89 -16.84 -9.58
CA LEU A 320 17.87 -15.69 -10.50
C LEU A 320 18.39 -14.40 -9.86
N TYR A 321 18.76 -14.43 -8.58
CA TYR A 321 19.33 -13.31 -7.83
C TYR A 321 18.49 -12.02 -7.87
N VAL A 322 17.16 -12.15 -7.92
CA VAL A 322 16.24 -11.02 -7.73
C VAL A 322 16.22 -10.66 -6.25
N LEU A 323 17.21 -9.90 -5.79
CA LEU A 323 17.42 -9.63 -4.36
C LEU A 323 16.45 -8.62 -3.74
N ASN A 324 15.56 -8.03 -4.53
CA ASN A 324 14.52 -7.11 -4.07
C ASN A 324 13.39 -7.04 -5.08
N TYR A 325 12.16 -6.96 -4.58
CA TYR A 325 10.96 -6.85 -5.41
C TYR A 325 11.01 -5.71 -6.43
N LYS A 326 11.69 -4.59 -6.11
CA LYS A 326 11.85 -3.46 -7.05
C LYS A 326 12.59 -3.82 -8.34
N PHE A 327 13.38 -4.89 -8.34
CA PHE A 327 14.14 -5.37 -9.49
C PHE A 327 13.42 -6.47 -10.26
N LEU A 328 12.29 -6.96 -9.76
CA LEU A 328 11.43 -7.83 -10.55
C LEU A 328 10.97 -7.05 -11.79
N PRO A 329 11.27 -7.52 -13.01
CA PRO A 329 10.88 -6.80 -14.22
C PRO A 329 9.35 -6.69 -14.35
N TYR A 330 8.65 -7.80 -14.13
CA TYR A 330 7.20 -7.89 -14.24
C TYR A 330 6.58 -8.72 -13.11
N ASP A 331 5.49 -8.22 -12.53
CA ASP A 331 4.69 -8.97 -11.54
C ASP A 331 4.12 -10.26 -12.16
N GLU A 332 3.79 -10.23 -13.44
CA GLU A 332 3.30 -11.36 -14.23
C GLU A 332 4.28 -12.53 -14.26
N GLN A 333 5.59 -12.27 -14.16
CA GLN A 333 6.59 -13.34 -14.08
C GLN A 333 6.45 -14.14 -12.78
N LEU A 334 6.22 -13.47 -11.66
CA LEU A 334 5.96 -14.13 -10.38
C LEU A 334 4.67 -14.96 -10.44
N VAL A 335 3.62 -14.45 -11.09
CA VAL A 335 2.35 -15.18 -11.27
C VAL A 335 2.59 -16.47 -12.05
N TYR A 336 3.32 -16.40 -13.17
CA TYR A 336 3.61 -17.57 -13.99
C TYR A 336 4.48 -18.59 -13.25
N ILE A 337 5.59 -18.16 -12.63
CA ILE A 337 6.48 -19.05 -11.87
C ILE A 337 5.71 -19.74 -10.74
N THR A 338 4.86 -19.00 -10.02
CA THR A 338 3.99 -19.58 -8.99
C THR A 338 3.07 -20.66 -9.58
N SER A 339 2.49 -20.42 -10.77
CA SER A 339 1.62 -21.40 -11.43
C SER A 339 2.39 -22.68 -11.80
N GLN A 340 3.61 -22.57 -12.33
CA GLN A 340 4.44 -23.73 -12.69
C GLN A 340 4.83 -24.54 -11.45
N LEU A 341 5.21 -23.87 -10.36
CA LEU A 341 5.57 -24.51 -9.10
C LEU A 341 4.39 -25.14 -8.37
N SER A 342 3.17 -24.64 -8.58
CA SER A 342 1.98 -25.18 -7.90
C SER A 342 1.52 -26.54 -8.45
N THR A 343 1.90 -26.86 -9.69
CA THR A 343 1.53 -28.13 -10.35
C THR A 343 2.53 -29.26 -10.12
N ARG A 344 3.69 -28.97 -9.51
CA ARG A 344 4.82 -29.90 -9.40
C ARG A 344 5.31 -29.98 -7.96
N ALA A 345 5.65 -31.18 -7.48
CA ALA A 345 6.19 -31.36 -6.13
C ALA A 345 7.56 -30.67 -6.00
N GLU A 346 8.43 -30.89 -7.00
CA GLU A 346 9.74 -30.26 -7.19
C GLU A 346 10.04 -30.14 -8.69
N LEU A 347 10.78 -29.10 -9.11
CA LEU A 347 11.28 -28.98 -10.48
C LEU A 347 12.55 -29.79 -10.66
N LEU A 348 12.60 -30.61 -11.72
CA LEU A 348 13.81 -31.27 -12.19
C LEU A 348 14.83 -30.24 -12.71
N GLY A 349 16.12 -30.58 -12.75
CA GLY A 349 17.20 -29.64 -13.13
C GLY A 349 16.94 -28.93 -14.48
N HIS A 350 16.62 -29.69 -15.53
CA HIS A 350 16.33 -29.13 -16.85
C HIS A 350 15.11 -28.20 -16.86
N GLU A 351 14.07 -28.49 -16.06
CA GLU A 351 12.88 -27.66 -15.97
C GLU A 351 13.18 -26.33 -15.26
N ARG A 352 14.10 -26.34 -14.30
CA ARG A 352 14.59 -25.11 -13.66
C ARG A 352 15.32 -24.25 -14.67
N ASP A 353 16.22 -24.83 -15.47
CA ASP A 353 16.99 -24.09 -16.47
C ASP A 353 16.08 -23.51 -17.55
N GLU A 354 15.07 -24.25 -17.99
CA GLU A 354 14.04 -23.75 -18.91
C GLU A 354 13.27 -22.58 -18.31
N LEU A 355 12.90 -22.66 -17.02
CA LEU A 355 12.19 -21.57 -16.33
C LEU A 355 13.08 -20.32 -16.14
N LYS A 356 14.38 -20.50 -15.87
CA LYS A 356 15.35 -19.39 -15.83
C LYS A 356 15.47 -18.73 -17.21
N ARG A 357 15.62 -19.53 -18.27
CA ARG A 357 15.66 -19.04 -19.64
C ARG A 357 14.39 -18.27 -19.98
N TRP A 358 13.21 -18.82 -19.65
CA TRP A 358 11.93 -18.16 -19.86
C TRP A 358 11.84 -16.81 -19.13
N PHE A 359 12.31 -16.74 -17.88
CA PHE A 359 12.34 -15.50 -17.12
C PHE A 359 13.17 -14.42 -17.83
N TRP A 360 14.37 -14.76 -18.30
CA TRP A 360 15.23 -13.81 -19.00
C TRP A 360 14.67 -13.41 -20.36
N VAL A 361 14.16 -14.37 -21.14
CA VAL A 361 13.54 -14.10 -22.44
C VAL A 361 12.35 -13.14 -22.30
N THR A 362 11.49 -13.35 -21.30
CA THR A 362 10.34 -12.46 -21.06
C THR A 362 10.73 -11.10 -20.49
N SER A 363 11.84 -11.02 -19.74
CA SER A 363 12.41 -9.78 -19.24
C SER A 363 12.90 -8.87 -20.37
N TYR A 364 13.62 -9.44 -21.35
CA TYR A 364 14.21 -8.69 -22.47
C TYR A 364 13.25 -8.47 -23.65
N SER A 365 12.27 -9.34 -23.84
CA SER A 365 11.34 -9.27 -25.00
C SER A 365 10.22 -8.25 -24.86
N GLU A 366 10.07 -7.65 -23.68
CA GLU A 366 8.97 -6.78 -23.29
C GLU A 366 7.57 -7.36 -23.59
N GLU A 367 7.44 -8.69 -23.55
CA GLU A 367 6.23 -9.41 -23.98
C GLU A 367 4.98 -8.95 -23.21
N PHE A 368 5.13 -8.62 -21.93
CA PHE A 368 4.03 -8.14 -21.11
C PHE A 368 3.60 -6.70 -21.45
N ASN A 369 4.48 -5.89 -22.06
CA ASN A 369 4.14 -4.55 -22.56
C ASN A 369 3.35 -4.59 -23.88
N LYS A 370 3.65 -5.54 -24.79
CA LYS A 370 2.94 -5.69 -26.09
C LYS A 370 1.43 -5.89 -25.91
N SER A 371 1.01 -6.41 -24.77
CA SER A 371 -0.42 -6.55 -24.42
C SER A 371 -1.18 -5.21 -24.29
N LYS A 372 -0.48 -4.07 -24.21
CA LYS A 372 -1.06 -2.71 -24.23
C LYS A 372 -1.18 -2.10 -25.63
N GLU A 373 -0.40 -2.57 -26.61
CA GLU A 373 -0.37 -2.02 -27.97
C GLU A 373 -0.50 -3.11 -29.03
N SER A 374 -1.75 -3.36 -29.45
CA SER A 374 -2.17 -4.02 -30.69
C SER A 374 -1.75 -5.49 -30.95
N LYS A 375 -2.76 -6.25 -31.40
CA LYS A 375 -2.60 -7.55 -32.07
C LYS A 375 -1.91 -7.32 -33.42
N ASN A 376 -0.64 -7.66 -33.54
CA ASN A 376 -0.04 -8.02 -34.82
C ASN A 376 0.98 -9.13 -34.57
N SER A 377 0.61 -10.36 -34.91
CA SER A 377 1.55 -11.48 -35.06
C SER A 377 2.50 -11.17 -36.22
N PRO A 378 3.79 -11.50 -36.08
CA PRO A 378 4.30 -12.57 -36.93
C PRO A 378 5.18 -13.57 -36.16
N GLN A 379 4.91 -14.85 -36.40
CA GLN A 379 5.58 -16.04 -35.86
C GLN A 379 7.05 -16.22 -36.31
N ASP A 380 7.72 -15.20 -36.86
CA ASP A 380 9.11 -15.31 -37.36
C ASP A 380 9.96 -14.05 -37.16
N ALA A 381 9.48 -13.04 -36.43
CA ALA A 381 10.29 -11.88 -36.08
C ALA A 381 11.14 -12.23 -34.85
N ARG A 382 12.43 -12.54 -35.06
CA ARG A 382 13.42 -12.57 -33.97
C ARG A 382 13.24 -11.31 -33.12
N ILE A 383 13.00 -11.51 -31.83
CA ILE A 383 12.61 -10.43 -30.91
C ILE A 383 13.79 -9.47 -30.74
N LYS A 384 13.58 -8.22 -31.12
CA LYS A 384 14.54 -7.13 -30.93
C LYS A 384 14.36 -6.53 -29.54
N ILE A 385 15.46 -6.37 -28.81
CA ILE A 385 15.43 -5.74 -27.48
C ILE A 385 15.47 -4.21 -27.59
N SER A 386 15.01 -3.52 -26.54
CA SER A 386 15.14 -2.07 -26.41
C SER A 386 16.60 -1.63 -26.21
N SER A 387 16.90 -0.41 -26.63
CA SER A 387 18.25 0.16 -26.62
C SER A 387 18.86 0.21 -25.21
N PHE A 388 20.19 0.24 -25.15
CA PHE A 388 20.93 0.29 -23.90
C PHE A 388 20.58 1.56 -23.11
N PRO A 389 20.15 1.45 -21.84
CA PRO A 389 19.87 2.60 -20.99
C PRO A 389 21.10 3.49 -20.84
N LYS A 390 20.97 4.77 -21.19
CA LYS A 390 22.04 5.77 -20.96
C LYS A 390 22.16 6.15 -19.47
N GLU A 391 21.08 6.01 -18.72
CA GLU A 391 20.98 6.34 -17.29
C GLU A 391 20.14 5.30 -16.55
N LEU A 392 20.42 5.09 -15.25
CA LEU A 392 19.64 4.21 -14.36
C LEU A 392 18.95 5.01 -13.24
N ALA A 393 18.11 5.97 -13.60
CA ALA A 393 17.44 6.86 -12.64
C ALA A 393 15.91 6.67 -12.58
N LYS A 394 15.29 6.12 -13.62
CA LYS A 394 13.84 6.15 -13.82
C LYS A 394 13.15 4.85 -13.43
N ASN A 395 13.94 3.81 -13.09
CA ASN A 395 13.45 2.50 -12.70
C ASN A 395 12.50 1.88 -13.74
N THR A 396 12.79 2.13 -15.01
CA THR A 396 12.11 1.50 -16.15
C THR A 396 12.38 0.00 -16.16
N ILE A 397 11.57 -0.77 -16.89
CA ILE A 397 11.77 -2.22 -16.98
C ILE A 397 13.16 -2.54 -17.54
N ARG A 398 13.57 -1.89 -18.62
CA ARG A 398 14.89 -2.10 -19.24
C ARG A 398 16.05 -1.79 -18.28
N GLU A 399 15.93 -0.72 -17.48
CA GLU A 399 16.88 -0.41 -16.41
C GLU A 399 16.93 -1.51 -15.33
N ARG A 400 15.78 -2.02 -14.88
CA ARG A 400 15.74 -3.13 -13.90
C ARG A 400 16.38 -4.40 -14.45
N VAL A 401 16.10 -4.73 -15.71
CA VAL A 401 16.66 -5.90 -16.39
C VAL A 401 18.17 -5.76 -16.51
N LEU A 402 18.68 -4.59 -16.89
CA LEU A 402 20.12 -4.35 -16.95
C LEU A 402 20.78 -4.45 -15.58
N ILE A 403 20.19 -3.85 -14.54
CA ILE A 403 20.68 -3.96 -13.16
C ILE A 403 20.72 -5.43 -12.73
N LEU A 404 19.66 -6.18 -13.01
CA LEU A 404 19.57 -7.60 -12.67
C LEU A 404 20.60 -8.44 -13.43
N PHE A 405 20.84 -8.13 -14.71
CA PHE A 405 21.88 -8.75 -15.53
C PHE A 405 23.26 -8.47 -14.94
N MET A 406 23.59 -7.20 -14.69
CA MET A 406 24.86 -6.80 -14.08
C MET A 406 25.07 -7.52 -12.75
N PHE A 407 24.02 -7.62 -11.94
CA PHE A 407 24.03 -8.34 -10.66
C PHE A 407 24.33 -9.83 -10.81
N ASN A 408 23.64 -10.50 -11.73
CA ASN A 408 23.86 -11.91 -12.05
C ASN A 408 25.27 -12.17 -12.60
N ASN A 409 25.86 -11.19 -13.29
CA ASN A 409 27.21 -11.29 -13.83
C ASN A 409 28.29 -10.95 -12.79
N THR A 410 27.95 -10.24 -11.71
CA THR A 410 28.95 -9.73 -10.76
C THR A 410 29.67 -10.86 -10.06
N SER A 411 29.09 -12.03 -9.83
CA SER A 411 29.91 -13.21 -9.54
C SER A 411 29.07 -14.46 -9.67
N ARG A 412 29.76 -15.59 -9.79
CA ARG A 412 29.29 -16.95 -9.44
C ARG A 412 28.77 -17.01 -7.99
N LEU A 413 27.62 -16.37 -7.72
CA LEU A 413 27.09 -15.99 -6.40
C LEU A 413 26.48 -17.15 -5.59
N HIS A 414 27.10 -18.33 -5.59
CA HIS A 414 26.62 -19.44 -4.77
C HIS A 414 26.77 -19.22 -3.25
N TYR A 415 27.59 -18.26 -2.80
CA TYR A 415 28.01 -18.16 -1.39
C TYR A 415 27.47 -16.95 -0.61
N LEU A 416 26.73 -16.01 -1.22
CA LEU A 416 26.51 -14.68 -0.62
C LEU A 416 25.05 -14.20 -0.56
N LEU A 417 24.09 -15.12 -0.69
CA LEU A 417 22.63 -14.89 -0.57
C LEU A 417 22.16 -14.31 0.79
N GLN A 418 23.06 -13.98 1.71
CA GLN A 418 22.73 -13.32 2.99
C GLN A 418 23.26 -11.88 3.10
N SER A 419 23.95 -11.37 2.07
CA SER A 419 24.52 -10.03 2.12
C SER A 419 23.52 -8.97 1.65
N ASN A 420 23.46 -7.86 2.36
CA ASN A 420 22.88 -6.63 1.81
C ASN A 420 23.65 -6.24 0.52
N TYR A 421 23.00 -5.50 -0.36
CA TYR A 421 23.64 -4.91 -1.53
C TYR A 421 23.37 -3.41 -1.52
N ARG A 422 24.26 -2.64 -2.14
CA ARG A 422 24.12 -1.21 -2.33
C ARG A 422 24.55 -0.83 -3.75
N LEU A 423 23.87 0.17 -4.29
CA LEU A 423 24.27 0.84 -5.51
C LEU A 423 25.18 2.00 -5.12
N PHE A 424 26.35 2.07 -5.72
CA PHE A 424 27.31 3.16 -5.56
C PHE A 424 27.60 3.82 -6.90
N PHE A 425 28.08 5.06 -6.82
CA PHE A 425 28.67 5.73 -7.97
C PHE A 425 30.17 5.49 -7.97
N LEU A 426 30.73 5.10 -9.11
CA LEU A 426 32.18 4.98 -9.28
C LEU A 426 32.82 6.36 -9.07
N PHE A 427 32.21 7.39 -9.66
CA PHE A 427 32.56 8.80 -9.47
C PHE A 427 31.32 9.63 -9.11
N THR A 428 31.44 10.51 -8.11
CA THR A 428 30.37 11.45 -7.74
C THR A 428 30.51 12.81 -8.42
N ASP A 429 31.70 13.13 -8.91
CA ASP A 429 32.11 14.40 -9.52
C ASP A 429 32.23 14.28 -11.05
N VAL A 430 31.14 13.80 -11.65
CA VAL A 430 30.91 13.74 -13.09
C VAL A 430 29.62 14.48 -13.44
N GLU A 431 29.51 15.03 -14.65
CA GLU A 431 28.37 15.88 -15.07
C GLU A 431 27.01 15.21 -14.82
N ASN A 432 26.93 13.90 -15.05
CA ASN A 432 25.76 13.09 -14.76
C ASN A 432 26.13 11.81 -14.00
N LYS A 433 25.89 11.80 -12.69
CA LYS A 433 26.20 10.64 -11.83
C LYS A 433 25.38 9.39 -12.15
N TRP A 434 24.21 9.54 -12.79
CA TRP A 434 23.29 8.43 -13.06
C TRP A 434 23.58 7.67 -14.35
N ARG A 435 24.66 8.01 -15.07
CA ARG A 435 25.17 7.24 -16.21
C ARG A 435 25.30 5.77 -15.82
N THR A 436 24.82 4.88 -16.67
CA THR A 436 24.80 3.44 -16.42
C THR A 436 26.18 2.89 -16.07
N GLU A 437 27.19 3.29 -16.84
CA GLU A 437 28.59 2.94 -16.65
C GLU A 437 29.23 3.55 -15.39
N ASN A 438 28.59 4.53 -14.74
CA ASN A 438 29.05 5.09 -13.48
C ASN A 438 28.45 4.38 -12.27
N ILE A 439 27.47 3.50 -12.47
CA ILE A 439 26.80 2.80 -11.38
C ILE A 439 27.45 1.43 -11.16
N VAL A 440 27.84 1.18 -9.92
CA VAL A 440 28.47 -0.07 -9.47
C VAL A 440 27.60 -0.69 -8.38
N LEU A 441 27.26 -1.95 -8.57
CA LEU A 441 26.55 -2.76 -7.59
C LEU A 441 27.57 -3.39 -6.66
N VAL A 442 27.56 -3.05 -5.36
CA VAL A 442 28.49 -3.63 -4.39
C VAL A 442 27.71 -4.37 -3.32
N LEU A 443 28.19 -5.58 -2.99
CA LEU A 443 27.66 -6.38 -1.90
C LEU A 443 28.29 -5.91 -0.58
N ASP A 444 27.48 -5.70 0.45
CA ASP A 444 27.82 -5.02 1.71
C ASP A 444 28.98 -5.71 2.46
N HIS A 445 29.22 -7.02 2.21
CA HIS A 445 30.36 -7.73 2.81
C HIS A 445 31.72 -7.31 2.26
N ASN A 446 31.77 -6.73 1.06
CA ASN A 446 33.03 -6.28 0.47
C ASN A 446 33.45 -4.90 1.02
N LEU A 447 32.57 -4.19 1.73
CA LEU A 447 32.86 -2.88 2.31
C LEU A 447 32.99 -2.98 3.84
N GLN A 448 34.23 -3.01 4.34
CA GLN A 448 34.50 -2.75 5.75
C GLN A 448 34.41 -1.24 6.03
N GLY A 449 33.19 -0.71 6.19
CA GLY A 449 32.99 0.71 6.49
C GLY A 449 31.61 1.23 6.11
N THR A 450 31.15 2.29 6.79
CA THR A 450 29.88 2.96 6.51
C THR A 450 29.97 3.86 5.27
N CYS A 451 29.89 3.28 4.08
CA CYS A 451 29.86 4.06 2.84
C CYS A 451 28.40 4.40 2.48
N HIS A 452 28.09 5.69 2.49
CA HIS A 452 26.79 6.25 2.09
C HIS A 452 26.68 6.26 0.56
N ALA A 453 25.47 6.10 0.02
CA ALA A 453 25.21 5.96 -1.42
C ALA A 453 25.59 7.18 -2.29
N ASP A 454 25.96 8.32 -1.68
CA ASP A 454 26.44 9.53 -2.36
C ASP A 454 27.98 9.69 -2.29
N VAL A 455 28.71 8.60 -2.02
CA VAL A 455 30.17 8.60 -1.99
C VAL A 455 30.72 7.84 -3.19
N SER A 456 31.79 8.39 -3.76
CA SER A 456 32.57 7.83 -4.86
C SER A 456 33.31 6.58 -4.40
N ILE A 457 33.11 5.43 -5.05
CA ILE A 457 33.68 4.14 -4.60
C ILE A 457 34.99 3.75 -5.30
N TYR A 458 35.49 4.55 -6.26
CA TYR A 458 36.71 4.20 -7.00
C TYR A 458 37.93 4.01 -6.09
N SER A 459 38.06 4.81 -5.03
CA SER A 459 39.22 4.74 -4.11
C SER A 459 39.27 3.39 -3.40
N GLU A 460 38.11 2.89 -2.94
CA GLU A 460 37.99 1.60 -2.27
C GLU A 460 38.20 0.43 -3.23
N LEU A 461 37.62 0.49 -4.43
CA LEU A 461 37.77 -0.54 -5.45
C LEU A 461 39.22 -0.64 -5.95
N PHE A 462 39.87 0.49 -6.21
CA PHE A 462 41.16 0.50 -6.92
C PHE A 462 42.33 0.34 -5.95
N ALA A 463 42.18 0.77 -4.69
CA ALA A 463 43.18 0.54 -3.66
C ALA A 463 43.05 -0.83 -2.96
N GLY A 464 41.86 -1.43 -2.95
CA GLY A 464 41.63 -2.73 -2.32
C GLY A 464 41.99 -3.92 -3.21
N ASN A 465 41.96 -5.12 -2.62
CA ASN A 465 42.18 -6.39 -3.33
C ASN A 465 40.86 -6.95 -3.89
N TRP A 466 40.19 -6.15 -4.71
CA TRP A 466 38.90 -6.52 -5.33
C TRP A 466 39.11 -7.21 -6.66
N ASP A 467 38.28 -8.21 -6.96
CA ASP A 467 38.13 -8.74 -8.31
C ASP A 467 37.31 -7.74 -9.13
N LEU A 468 37.99 -6.88 -9.90
CA LEU A 468 37.35 -5.77 -10.61
C LEU A 468 36.59 -6.20 -11.86
N ASP A 469 36.92 -7.37 -12.43
CA ASP A 469 36.28 -7.91 -13.63
C ASP A 469 34.79 -8.16 -13.38
N GLN A 470 34.44 -8.54 -12.14
CA GLN A 470 33.07 -8.66 -11.63
C GLN A 470 32.24 -7.39 -11.80
N TYR A 471 32.89 -6.22 -11.76
CA TYR A 471 32.24 -4.92 -11.91
C TYR A 471 32.37 -4.35 -13.32
N PHE A 472 32.79 -5.16 -14.29
CA PHE A 472 33.09 -4.75 -15.66
C PHE A 472 34.25 -3.74 -15.74
N ILE A 473 35.21 -3.83 -14.81
CA ILE A 473 36.39 -2.97 -14.76
C ILE A 473 37.63 -3.84 -14.95
N THR A 474 38.23 -3.80 -16.13
CA THR A 474 39.42 -4.62 -16.43
C THR A 474 40.68 -4.01 -15.82
N SER A 475 41.74 -4.83 -15.65
CA SER A 475 43.04 -4.33 -15.19
C SER A 475 43.57 -3.21 -16.08
N TRP A 476 43.39 -3.31 -17.40
CA TRP A 476 43.77 -2.25 -18.34
C TRP A 476 43.06 -0.92 -18.06
N MET A 477 41.75 -0.94 -17.76
CA MET A 477 41.01 0.28 -17.41
C MET A 477 41.56 0.92 -16.14
N LYS A 478 41.83 0.09 -15.12
CA LYS A 478 42.42 0.55 -13.85
C LYS A 478 43.77 1.23 -14.09
N ASP A 479 44.66 0.59 -14.83
CA ASP A 479 46.00 1.10 -15.10
C ASP A 479 45.94 2.42 -15.88
N GLN A 480 45.12 2.49 -16.93
CA GLN A 480 44.92 3.73 -17.71
C GLN A 480 44.36 4.88 -16.87
N TYR A 481 43.45 4.61 -15.94
CA TYR A 481 42.93 5.63 -15.04
C TYR A 481 43.96 6.10 -14.01
N LEU A 482 44.80 5.19 -13.50
CA LEU A 482 45.87 5.54 -12.57
C LEU A 482 46.97 6.39 -13.23
N GLU A 483 47.20 6.21 -14.53
CA GLU A 483 48.15 7.02 -15.31
C GLU A 483 47.60 8.40 -15.70
N ASN A 484 46.38 8.44 -16.23
CA ASN A 484 45.85 9.63 -16.92
C ASN A 484 44.81 10.40 -16.11
N HIS A 485 44.24 9.80 -15.06
CA HIS A 485 43.12 10.34 -14.27
C HIS A 485 41.88 10.73 -15.09
N ASP A 486 41.72 10.18 -16.30
CA ASP A 486 40.58 10.43 -17.18
C ASP A 486 39.40 9.52 -16.82
N ARG A 487 38.41 10.11 -16.15
CA ARG A 487 37.19 9.43 -15.70
C ARG A 487 36.28 9.06 -16.87
N ASP A 488 36.14 9.95 -17.85
CA ASP A 488 35.25 9.72 -18.98
C ASP A 488 35.77 8.61 -19.87
N ALA A 489 37.08 8.53 -20.08
CA ALA A 489 37.72 7.41 -20.77
C ALA A 489 37.42 6.07 -20.07
N LEU A 490 37.58 6.01 -18.74
CA LEU A 490 37.27 4.79 -17.98
C LEU A 490 35.79 4.42 -18.04
N LEU A 491 34.89 5.39 -17.85
CA LEU A 491 33.45 5.18 -17.91
C LEU A 491 33.03 4.68 -19.30
N ASN A 492 33.54 5.28 -20.38
CA ASN A 492 33.26 4.85 -21.75
C ASN A 492 33.78 3.42 -22.03
N ALA A 493 34.98 3.08 -21.54
CA ALA A 493 35.53 1.74 -21.66
C ALA A 493 34.68 0.71 -20.89
N ARG A 494 34.27 1.03 -19.66
CA ARG A 494 33.38 0.19 -18.85
C ARG A 494 32.02 0.00 -19.51
N LYS A 495 31.45 1.05 -20.11
CA LYS A 495 30.19 0.96 -20.86
C LYS A 495 30.28 -0.08 -21.97
N TYR A 496 31.39 -0.09 -22.72
CA TYR A 496 31.63 -1.05 -23.79
C TYR A 496 31.65 -2.49 -23.27
N GLU A 497 32.34 -2.77 -22.16
CA GLU A 497 32.38 -4.12 -21.56
C GLU A 497 31.00 -4.58 -21.06
N ILE A 498 30.22 -3.69 -20.45
CA ILE A 498 28.84 -4.01 -20.04
C ILE A 498 27.99 -4.37 -21.27
N MET A 499 28.03 -3.55 -22.33
CA MET A 499 27.27 -3.78 -23.55
C MET A 499 27.69 -5.07 -24.26
N LYS A 500 28.99 -5.39 -24.26
CA LYS A 500 29.52 -6.61 -24.86
C LYS A 500 29.03 -7.86 -24.13
N ALA A 501 29.19 -7.90 -22.80
CA ALA A 501 28.73 -9.01 -21.98
C ALA A 501 27.20 -9.19 -22.04
N GLU A 502 26.44 -8.09 -22.02
CA GLU A 502 24.98 -8.15 -22.15
C GLU A 502 24.57 -8.69 -23.53
N LYS A 503 25.26 -8.26 -24.59
CA LYS A 503 25.01 -8.76 -25.94
C LYS A 503 25.23 -10.27 -26.03
N GLU A 504 26.36 -10.77 -25.52
CA GLU A 504 26.67 -12.21 -25.50
C GLU A 504 25.56 -12.99 -24.78
N PHE A 505 25.14 -12.52 -23.60
CA PHE A 505 24.05 -13.13 -22.83
C PHE A 505 22.70 -13.14 -23.57
N VAL A 506 22.32 -12.02 -24.18
CA VAL A 506 21.06 -11.89 -24.93
C VAL A 506 21.05 -12.77 -26.18
N GLU A 507 22.19 -12.89 -26.87
CA GLU A 507 22.34 -13.75 -28.04
C GLU A 507 22.27 -15.25 -27.66
N GLU A 508 22.83 -15.65 -26.50
CA GLU A 508 22.69 -17.01 -25.95
C GLU A 508 21.23 -17.39 -25.67
N LEU A 509 20.39 -16.42 -25.28
CA LEU A 509 18.96 -16.64 -25.09
C LEU A 509 18.21 -16.83 -26.42
N GLY A 510 18.82 -16.46 -27.56
CA GLY A 510 18.25 -16.52 -28.91
C GLY A 510 17.55 -15.23 -29.35
N LEU A 511 17.85 -14.09 -28.72
CA LEU A 511 17.27 -12.77 -29.01
C LEU A 511 18.22 -11.92 -29.87
N ILE A 512 17.71 -10.85 -30.51
CA ILE A 512 18.56 -9.90 -31.26
C ILE A 512 18.89 -8.69 -30.39
N TYR A 513 20.20 -8.44 -30.24
CA TYR A 513 20.76 -7.23 -29.66
C TYR A 513 21.11 -6.22 -30.77
N GLU A 514 20.21 -5.27 -31.07
CA GLU A 514 20.53 -4.16 -31.99
C GLU A 514 21.20 -3.02 -31.21
N VAL A 515 22.49 -2.82 -31.47
CA VAL A 515 23.22 -1.65 -30.98
C VAL A 515 22.70 -0.43 -31.74
N THR A 516 21.94 0.43 -31.07
CA THR A 516 21.74 1.81 -31.51
C THR A 516 22.63 2.68 -30.62
N GLU A 517 23.71 3.21 -31.20
CA GLU A 517 24.64 4.14 -30.53
C GLU A 517 23.95 5.41 -30.01
#